data_AF-A0A9X3CXM3-F1
#
_entry.id   AF-A0A9X3CXM3-F1
#
_cell.length_a   1.000
_cell.length_b   1.000
_cell.length_c   1.000
_cell.angle_alpha   90.00
_cell.angle_beta   90.00
_cell.angle_gamma   90.00
#
_symmetry.space_group_name_H-M   'P 1'
#
loop_
_entity.id
_entity.type
_entity.pdbx_description
1 polymer ?
#
loop_
_entity_poly.entity_id
_entity_poly.type
_entity_poly.pdbx_seq_one_letter_code
_entity_poly.pdbx_strand_id
1 'polypeptide(L)' 'MPPKNVIFEKLSSAHLQELKALSRSTFTDAFGDQNNAEDLQAYLDSAFNEEQLKTELHNPLSEFYFV' A
#
# COMPACT_ATOMS: atom_id res chain seq x y z
N MET A 1 -25.26 -16.53 -8.24
CA MET A 1 -23.98 -16.62 -7.51
C MET A 1 -24.30 -16.49 -6.03
N PRO A 2 -23.70 -17.29 -5.13
CA PRO A 2 -23.84 -17.03 -3.71
C PRO A 2 -23.26 -15.64 -3.39
N PRO A 3 -23.79 -14.93 -2.38
CA PRO A 3 -23.19 -13.67 -1.95
C PRO A 3 -21.73 -13.92 -1.55
N LYS A 4 -20.81 -13.14 -2.13
CA LYS A 4 -19.44 -13.07 -1.62
C LYS A 4 -19.49 -12.32 -0.30
N ASN A 5 -19.07 -12.98 0.78
CA ASN A 5 -18.80 -12.30 2.03
C ASN A 5 -17.49 -11.54 1.86
N VAL A 6 -17.53 -10.23 2.11
CA VAL A 6 -16.37 -9.34 2.09
C VAL A 6 -15.95 -9.10 3.54
N ILE A 7 -14.68 -9.32 3.86
CA ILE A 7 -14.14 -9.20 5.22
C ILE A 7 -13.03 -8.18 5.19
N PHE A 8 -13.12 -7.17 6.06
CA PHE A 8 -12.05 -6.19 6.22
C PHE A 8 -11.16 -6.57 7.40
N GLU A 9 -9.87 -6.70 7.15
CA GLU A 9 -8.86 -6.97 8.18
C GLU A 9 -8.09 -5.69 8.50
N LYS A 10 -8.03 -5.30 9.78
CA LYS A 10 -7.22 -4.17 10.23
C LYS A 10 -5.75 -4.58 10.27
N LEU A 11 -4.90 -3.78 9.63
CA LEU A 11 -3.48 -4.08 9.53
C LEU A 11 -2.71 -3.71 10.80
N SER A 12 -1.55 -4.34 10.90
CA SER A 12 -0.54 -4.14 11.94
C SER A 12 0.85 -4.25 11.31
N SER A 13 1.89 -4.01 12.09
CA SER A 13 3.29 -4.11 11.63
C SER A 13 3.68 -5.47 11.05
N ALA A 14 2.92 -6.54 11.35
CA ALA A 14 3.10 -7.86 10.72
C ALA A 14 2.82 -7.86 9.21
N HIS A 15 1.99 -6.93 8.73
CA HIS A 15 1.54 -6.84 7.35
C HIS A 15 2.40 -5.91 6.48
N LEU A 16 3.46 -5.33 7.04
CA LEU A 16 4.24 -4.28 6.38
C LEU A 16 4.71 -4.66 4.98
N GLN A 17 5.25 -5.88 4.81
CA GLN A 17 5.81 -6.31 3.52
C GLN A 17 4.72 -6.51 2.48
N GLU A 18 3.57 -7.05 2.88
CA GLU A 18 2.40 -7.20 2.01
C GLU A 18 1.81 -5.85 1.63
N LEU A 19 1.65 -4.94 2.60
CA LEU A 19 1.20 -3.57 2.36
C LEU A 19 2.12 -2.85 1.37
N LYS A 20 3.43 -2.95 1.56
CA LYS A 20 4.41 -2.35 0.64
C LYS A 20 4.28 -2.91 -0.77
N ALA A 21 4.19 -4.22 -0.93
CA ALA A 21 4.08 -4.87 -2.23
C ALA A 21 2.78 -4.45 -2.94
N LEU A 22 1.65 -4.50 -2.24
CA LEU A 22 0.35 -4.15 -2.81
C LEU A 22 0.27 -2.66 -3.15
N SER A 23 0.71 -1.77 -2.27
CA SER A 23 0.72 -0.32 -2.51
C SER A 23 1.56 0.03 -3.74
N ARG A 24 2.75 -0.58 -3.89
CA ARG A 24 3.59 -0.34 -5.07
C ARG A 24 2.93 -0.86 -6.36
N SER A 25 2.44 -2.09 -6.34
CA SER A 25 1.79 -2.69 -7.52
C SER A 25 0.58 -1.87 -7.97
N THR A 26 -0.33 -1.56 -7.05
CA THR A 26 -1.58 -0.86 -7.37
C THR A 26 -1.34 0.58 -7.82
N PHE A 27 -0.34 1.26 -7.24
CA PHE A 27 0.06 2.59 -7.69
C PHE A 27 0.69 2.55 -9.08
N THR A 28 1.57 1.57 -9.34
CA THR A 28 2.14 1.36 -10.69
C THR A 28 1.06 1.06 -11.71
N ASP A 29 0.08 0.21 -11.41
CA ASP A 29 -1.01 -0.12 -12.34
C ASP A 29 -1.87 1.12 -12.66
N ALA A 30 -2.08 2.01 -11.68
CA ALA A 30 -2.90 3.21 -11.86
C ALA A 30 -2.17 4.34 -12.60
N PHE A 31 -0.86 4.50 -12.38
CA PHE A 31 -0.12 5.69 -12.79
C PHE A 31 1.10 5.40 -13.68
N GLY A 32 1.43 4.13 -13.92
CA GLY A 32 2.63 3.72 -14.66
C GLY A 32 2.67 4.26 -16.07
N ASP A 33 1.56 4.17 -16.80
CA ASP A 33 1.47 4.65 -18.18
C ASP A 33 1.47 6.19 -18.31
N GLN A 34 1.30 6.91 -17.19
CA GLN A 34 1.21 8.38 -17.15
C GLN A 34 2.52 9.05 -16.70
N ASN A 35 3.52 8.28 -16.28
CA ASN A 35 4.78 8.80 -15.75
C ASN A 35 5.97 8.14 -16.48
N ASN A 36 7.11 8.83 -16.50
CA ASN A 36 8.34 8.13 -16.88
C ASN A 36 8.76 7.18 -15.74
N ALA A 37 9.58 6.18 -16.09
CA ALA A 37 9.97 5.13 -15.16
C ALA A 37 10.77 5.64 -13.96
N GLU A 38 11.59 6.68 -14.16
CA GLU A 38 12.46 7.25 -13.14
C GLU A 38 11.66 8.00 -12.07
N ASP A 39 10.72 8.85 -12.48
CA ASP A 39 9.86 9.62 -11.57
C ASP A 39 8.91 8.71 -10.80
N LEU A 40 8.33 7.71 -11.47
CA LEU A 40 7.50 6.71 -10.81
C LEU A 40 8.32 5.95 -9.75
N GLN A 41 9.50 5.45 -10.12
CA GLN A 41 10.34 4.70 -9.20
C GLN A 41 10.77 5.56 -8.00
N ALA A 42 11.17 6.81 -8.23
CA ALA A 42 11.53 7.74 -7.17
C ALA A 42 10.35 7.98 -6.21
N TYR A 43 9.14 8.12 -6.73
CA TYR A 43 7.94 8.23 -5.91
C TYR A 43 7.68 6.96 -5.10
N LEU A 44 7.71 5.77 -5.73
CA LEU A 44 7.45 4.50 -5.05
C LEU A 44 8.47 4.24 -3.93
N ASP A 45 9.72 4.61 -4.14
CA ASP A 45 10.80 4.46 -3.15
C ASP A 45 10.67 5.48 -2.02
N SER A 46 10.15 6.67 -2.27
CA SER A 46 9.88 7.67 -1.24
C SER A 46 8.60 7.39 -0.44
N ALA A 47 7.49 7.14 -1.11
CA ALA A 47 6.17 6.98 -0.48
C ALA A 47 5.98 5.60 0.17
N PHE A 48 6.52 4.54 -0.43
CA PHE A 48 6.30 3.16 0.00
C PHE A 48 7.58 2.48 0.49
N ASN A 49 8.54 3.24 1.02
CA ASN A 49 9.61 2.63 1.81
C ASN A 49 9.09 2.11 3.16
N GLU A 50 9.88 1.24 3.77
CA GLU A 50 9.48 0.59 5.03
C GLU A 50 9.37 1.55 6.20
N GLU A 51 10.21 2.58 6.29
CA GLU A 51 10.21 3.52 7.39
C GLU A 51 8.93 4.37 7.38
N GLN A 52 8.56 4.86 6.19
CA GLN A 52 7.33 5.60 5.96
C GLN A 52 6.10 4.74 6.32
N LEU A 53 5.98 3.55 5.74
CA LEU A 53 4.84 2.67 6.00
C LEU A 53 4.77 2.19 7.46
N LYS A 54 5.91 1.93 8.12
CA LYS A 54 5.95 1.65 9.56
C LYS A 54 5.43 2.85 10.35
N THR A 55 5.82 4.07 10.00
CA THR A 55 5.36 5.29 10.68
C THR A 55 3.86 5.45 10.54
N GLU A 56 3.33 5.24 9.34
CA GLU A 56 1.91 5.32 9.05
C GLU A 56 1.10 4.24 9.78
N LEU A 57 1.59 3.00 9.85
CA LEU A 57 0.94 1.89 10.58
C LEU A 57 0.91 2.11 12.10
N HIS A 58 1.90 2.81 12.67
CA HIS A 58 1.94 3.13 14.10
C HIS A 58 1.28 4.47 14.45
N ASN A 59 0.84 5.26 13.46
CA ASN A 59 0.19 6.53 13.71
C ASN A 59 -1.22 6.27 14.29
N PRO A 60 -1.52 6.70 15.54
CA PRO A 60 -2.81 6.45 16.17
C PRO A 60 -3.98 7.19 15.50
N LEU A 61 -3.70 8.13 14.58
CA LEU A 61 -4.68 8.85 13.76
C LEU A 61 -4.78 8.30 12.33
N SER A 62 -4.17 7.15 12.05
CA SER A 62 -4.21 6.47 10.76
C SER A 62 -4.61 5.00 10.95
N GLU A 63 -5.34 4.44 9.99
CA GLU A 63 -5.68 3.02 9.98
C GLU A 63 -5.65 2.48 8.55
N PHE A 64 -5.15 1.25 8.39
CA PHE A 64 -5.11 0.54 7.11
C PHE A 64 -5.94 -0.74 7.21
N TYR A 65 -6.59 -1.09 6.11
CA TYR A 65 -7.42 -2.29 6.00
C TYR A 65 -7.16 -3.03 4.68
N PHE A 66 -7.10 -4.35 4.72
CA PHE A 66 -7.23 -5.24 3.56
C PHE A 66 -8.67 -5.74 3.44
N VAL A 67 -9.04 -6.23 2.25
CA VAL A 67 -10.41 -6.65 1.87
C VAL A 67 -10.41 -7.95 1.08
#